data_AF-A0A0S3U8J0-F1
#
_entry.id   AF-A0A0S3U8J0-F1
#
_cell.length_a   1.000
_cell.length_b   1.000
_cell.length_c   1.000
_cell.angle_alpha   90.00
_cell.angle_beta   90.00
_cell.angle_gamma   90.00
#
_symmetry.space_group_name_H-M   'P 1'
#
loop_
_entity.id
_entity.type
_entity.pdbx_description
1 polymer ?
#
loop_
_entity_poly.entity_id
_entity_poly.type
_entity_poly.pdbx_seq_one_letter_code
_entity_poly.pdbx_strand_id
1 'polypeptide(L)'
;MRKSKSDLQAERSDIEARIEQLRSEGTYRVGVRLDLAAAAGTASKKSQNDYKYGRLRAGRNKLLPNGKASEYVRLEDIANVQAEIDRGKAIEQLQRRLSKLDQMLRSPNSHPTI
;
A
#
# COMPACT_ATOMS: atom_id res chain seq x y z
N MET A 1 0.32 -20.36 22.39
CA MET A 1 -0.54 -21.43 21.87
C MET A 1 -0.30 -21.56 20.36
N ARG A 2 -0.11 -22.78 19.84
CA ARG A 2 0.04 -23.03 18.39
C ARG A 2 -1.35 -22.99 17.75
N LYS A 3 -1.51 -22.28 16.62
CA LYS A 3 -2.76 -22.24 15.86
C LYS A 3 -2.98 -23.56 15.15
N SER A 4 -4.21 -24.08 15.18
CA SER A 4 -4.56 -25.29 14.43
C SER A 4 -4.61 -24.99 12.92
N LYS A 5 -4.57 -26.04 12.09
CA LYS A 5 -4.69 -25.89 10.63
C LYS A 5 -6.02 -25.21 10.24
N SER A 6 -7.11 -25.51 10.93
CA SER A 6 -8.40 -24.85 10.75
C SER A 6 -8.35 -23.37 11.13
N ASP A 7 -7.66 -23.01 12.22
CA ASP A 7 -7.50 -21.60 12.61
C ASP A 7 -6.70 -20.81 11.56
N LEU A 8 -5.66 -21.42 11.00
CA LEU A 8 -4.86 -20.82 9.93
C LEU A 8 -5.64 -20.66 8.62
N GLN A 9 -6.54 -21.60 8.30
CA GLN A 9 -7.42 -21.52 7.13
C GLN A 9 -8.51 -20.45 7.31
N ALA A 10 -9.12 -20.37 8.50
CA ALA A 10 -10.08 -19.32 8.84
C ALA A 10 -9.43 -17.93 8.72
N GLU A 11 -8.26 -17.74 9.33
CA GLU A 11 -7.52 -16.49 9.24
C GLU A 11 -7.13 -16.12 7.80
N ARG A 12 -6.76 -17.11 6.98
CA ARG A 12 -6.50 -16.90 5.55
C ARG A 12 -7.75 -16.37 4.85
N SER A 13 -8.90 -16.99 5.06
CA SER A 13 -10.17 -16.56 4.45
C SER A 13 -10.57 -15.14 4.90
N ASP A 14 -10.37 -14.82 6.18
CA ASP A 14 -10.66 -13.49 6.72
C ASP A 14 -9.78 -12.42 6.07
N ILE A 15 -8.49 -12.72 5.87
CA ILE A 15 -7.55 -11.80 5.22
C ILE A 15 -7.92 -11.62 3.74
N GLU A 16 -8.31 -12.68 3.03
CA GLU A 16 -8.78 -12.59 1.65
C GLU A 16 -10.03 -11.70 1.55
N ALA A 17 -11.02 -11.93 2.42
CA ALA A 17 -12.22 -11.11 2.49
C ALA A 17 -11.90 -9.63 2.78
N ARG A 18 -10.95 -9.36 3.68
CA ARG A 18 -10.55 -7.98 4.01
C ARG A 18 -9.79 -7.30 2.88
N ILE A 19 -8.96 -8.03 2.13
CA ILE A 19 -8.30 -7.50 0.93
C ILE A 19 -9.35 -7.13 -0.11
N GLU A 20 -10.35 -8.00 -0.34
CA GLU A 20 -11.40 -7.74 -1.32
C GLU A 20 -12.28 -6.55 -0.92
N GLN A 21 -12.62 -6.45 0.37
CA GLN A 21 -13.31 -5.27 0.90
C GLN A 21 -12.51 -3.98 0.65
N LEU A 22 -11.22 -3.95 0.95
CA LEU A 22 -10.40 -2.76 0.72
C LEU A 22 -10.31 -2.41 -0.78
N ARG A 23 -10.34 -3.40 -1.67
CA ARG A 23 -10.35 -3.17 -3.12
C ARG A 23 -11.69 -2.61 -3.60
N SER A 24 -12.80 -3.03 -3.02
CA SER A 24 -14.14 -2.54 -3.39
C SER A 24 -14.43 -1.14 -2.85
N GLU A 25 -13.77 -0.71 -1.77
CA GLU A 25 -13.84 0.65 -1.21
C GLU A 25 -13.24 1.74 -2.13
N GLY A 26 -12.49 1.36 -3.17
CA GLY A 26 -12.05 2.26 -4.23
C GLY A 26 -10.57 2.13 -4.61
N THR A 27 -10.08 3.11 -5.38
CA THR A 27 -8.71 3.14 -5.90
C THR A 27 -7.68 3.06 -4.78
N TYR A 28 -6.57 2.38 -5.04
CA TYR A 28 -5.45 2.27 -4.10
C TYR A 28 -4.12 2.39 -4.84
N ARG A 29 -3.09 2.88 -4.14
CA ARG A 29 -1.73 3.02 -4.68
C ARG A 29 -0.72 2.30 -3.80
N VAL A 30 0.06 1.40 -4.40
CA VAL A 30 1.11 0.64 -3.70
C VAL A 30 2.49 1.14 -4.11
N GLY A 31 3.42 1.22 -3.15
CA GLY A 31 4.81 1.55 -3.44
C GLY A 31 5.04 3.00 -3.89
N VAL A 32 4.16 3.91 -3.50
CA VAL A 32 4.29 5.36 -3.72
C VAL A 32 4.20 6.10 -2.38
N ARG A 33 4.74 7.32 -2.32
CA ARG A 33 4.69 8.20 -1.15
C ARG A 33 4.30 9.60 -1.58
N LEU A 34 3.49 10.27 -0.76
CA LEU A 34 3.16 11.68 -0.91
C LEU A 34 4.08 12.52 -0.01
N ASP A 35 4.83 13.43 -0.60
CA ASP A 35 5.63 14.42 0.11
C ASP A 35 4.88 15.75 0.11
N LEU A 36 4.61 16.29 1.30
CA LEU A 36 4.05 17.62 1.47
C LEU A 36 5.20 18.61 1.65
N ALA A 37 5.37 19.55 0.72
CA ALA A 37 6.37 20.61 0.84
C ALA A 37 5.69 21.92 1.25
N ALA A 38 6.23 22.60 2.27
CA ALA A 38 5.94 24.01 2.47
C ALA A 38 6.47 24.79 1.26
N ALA A 39 5.79 25.86 0.84
CA ALA A 39 6.01 26.56 -0.43
C ALA A 39 7.36 27.32 -0.57
N ALA A 40 8.44 26.88 0.07
CA ALA A 40 9.75 27.51 0.05
C ALA A 40 10.87 26.51 -0.34
N GLY A 41 11.04 26.26 -1.64
CA GLY A 41 12.23 25.57 -2.19
C GLY A 41 11.97 24.60 -3.36
N THR A 42 12.85 24.68 -4.39
CA THR A 42 13.08 23.82 -5.60
C THR A 42 11.87 23.25 -6.37
N ALA A 43 10.67 23.76 -6.12
CA ALA A 43 9.57 23.75 -7.07
C ALA A 43 9.96 24.53 -8.33
N SER A 44 9.55 24.09 -9.52
CA SER A 44 9.65 24.95 -10.70
C SER A 44 8.76 26.19 -10.49
N LYS A 45 9.16 27.36 -11.01
CA LYS A 45 8.36 28.60 -10.89
C LYS A 45 6.92 28.40 -11.40
N LYS A 46 6.74 27.57 -12.43
CA LYS A 46 5.42 27.18 -12.95
C LYS A 46 4.61 26.38 -11.92
N SER A 47 5.22 25.41 -11.24
CA SER A 47 4.54 24.65 -10.19
C SER A 47 4.19 25.49 -8.96
N GLN A 48 5.01 26.48 -8.59
CA GLN A 48 4.70 27.39 -7.47
C GLN A 48 3.45 28.24 -7.74
N ASN A 49 3.24 28.62 -9.00
CA ASN A 49 2.13 29.46 -9.41
C ASN A 49 0.85 28.66 -9.72
N ASP A 50 0.97 27.48 -10.36
CA ASP A 50 -0.18 26.67 -10.78
C ASP A 50 -0.66 25.72 -9.67
N TYR A 51 0.22 25.29 -8.76
CA TYR A 51 -0.08 24.26 -7.77
C TYR A 51 0.57 24.58 -6.41
N LYS A 52 -0.20 25.01 -5.41
CA LYS A 52 0.22 24.76 -4.02
C LYS A 52 0.16 23.22 -3.90
N TYR A 53 1.27 22.48 -3.82
CA TYR A 53 1.24 21.05 -4.21
C TYR A 53 1.73 20.07 -3.14
N GLY A 54 1.18 18.86 -3.20
CA GLY A 54 1.85 17.64 -2.74
C GLY A 54 2.64 17.02 -3.89
N ARG A 55 3.68 16.25 -3.60
CA ARG A 55 4.48 15.56 -4.62
C ARG A 55 4.39 14.06 -4.41
N LEU A 56 3.75 13.36 -5.33
CA LEU A 56 3.72 11.91 -5.37
C LEU A 56 5.05 11.39 -5.93
N ARG A 57 5.65 10.41 -5.26
CA ARG A 57 6.89 9.78 -5.68
C ARG A 57 6.73 8.28 -5.76
N ALA A 58 7.22 7.69 -6.84
CA ALA A 58 7.38 6.25 -6.92
C ALA A 58 8.52 5.77 -6.00
N GLY A 59 8.44 4.53 -5.55
CA GLY A 59 9.54 3.86 -4.85
C GLY A 59 10.81 3.77 -5.70
N ARG A 60 11.93 3.41 -5.07
CA ARG A 60 13.24 3.28 -5.74
C ARG A 60 13.13 2.36 -6.96
N ASN A 61 13.69 2.81 -8.09
CA ASN A 61 13.68 2.10 -9.39
C ASN A 61 12.30 1.77 -9.94
N LYS A 62 11.23 2.45 -9.48
CA LYS A 62 9.88 2.32 -10.02
C LYS A 62 9.46 3.62 -10.70
N LEU A 63 8.54 3.49 -11.64
CA LEU A 63 7.88 4.61 -12.30
C LEU A 63 6.41 4.61 -11.90
N LEU A 64 5.82 5.80 -11.84
CA LEU A 64 4.38 6.00 -11.75
C LEU A 64 3.72 5.56 -13.08
N PRO A 65 2.38 5.41 -13.13
CA PRO A 65 1.67 5.01 -14.35
C PRO A 65 1.93 5.93 -15.56
N ASN A 66 2.27 7.19 -15.30
CA ASN A 66 2.65 8.17 -16.33
C ASN A 66 4.10 8.04 -16.84
N GLY A 67 4.83 7.00 -16.43
CA GLY A 67 6.22 6.77 -16.82
C GLY A 67 7.25 7.65 -16.11
N LYS A 68 6.85 8.47 -15.13
CA LYS A 68 7.75 9.38 -14.40
C LYS A 68 8.02 8.88 -12.98
N ALA A 69 9.16 9.28 -12.40
CA ALA A 69 9.48 8.96 -11.01
C ALA A 69 8.67 9.77 -9.99
N SER A 70 8.07 10.90 -10.40
CA SER A 70 7.25 11.75 -9.54
C SER A 70 6.21 12.55 -10.33
N GLU A 71 5.15 12.94 -9.62
CA GLU A 71 4.03 13.72 -10.13
C GLU A 71 3.57 14.73 -9.08
N TYR A 72 3.09 15.90 -9.53
CA TYR A 72 2.52 16.92 -8.66
C TYR A 72 1.04 16.62 -8.40
N VAL A 73 0.60 16.83 -7.17
CA VAL A 73 -0.76 16.62 -6.69
C VAL A 73 -1.30 17.97 -6.21
N ARG A 74 -2.49 18.35 -6.69
CA ARG A 74 -3.19 19.58 -6.27
C ARG A 74 -3.56 19.52 -4.79
N LEU A 75 -3.62 20.65 -4.07
CA LEU A 75 -4.01 20.65 -2.66
C LEU A 75 -5.32 19.91 -2.39
N GLU A 76 -6.34 20.16 -3.21
CA GLU A 76 -7.67 19.56 -3.10
C GLU A 76 -7.65 18.03 -3.21
N ASP A 77 -6.68 17.48 -3.95
CA ASP A 77 -6.54 16.05 -4.17
C ASP A 77 -5.62 15.36 -3.14
N ILE A 78 -4.88 16.12 -2.31
CA ILE A 78 -3.90 15.57 -1.35
C ILE A 78 -4.56 14.56 -0.41
N ALA A 79 -5.72 14.89 0.16
CA ALA A 79 -6.42 14.02 1.10
C ALA A 79 -6.85 12.70 0.44
N ASN A 80 -7.38 12.79 -0.78
CA ASN A 80 -7.80 11.62 -1.56
C ASN A 80 -6.60 10.74 -1.91
N VAL A 81 -5.52 11.33 -2.42
CA VAL A 81 -4.29 10.59 -2.77
C VAL A 81 -3.67 9.95 -1.53
N GLN A 82 -3.70 10.62 -0.38
CA GLN A 82 -3.22 10.06 0.88
C GLN A 82 -4.05 8.84 1.31
N ALA A 83 -5.38 8.91 1.20
CA ALA A 83 -6.27 7.78 1.48
C ALA A 83 -6.02 6.59 0.53
N GLU A 84 -5.80 6.84 -0.77
CA GLU A 84 -5.44 5.78 -1.74
C GLU A 84 -4.12 5.08 -1.37
N ILE A 85 -3.13 5.85 -0.90
CA ILE A 85 -1.83 5.32 -0.45
C ILE A 85 -2.00 4.47 0.80
N ASP A 86 -2.76 4.95 1.78
CA ASP A 86 -2.95 4.24 3.05
C ASP A 86 -3.74 2.94 2.86
N ARG A 87 -4.75 2.95 1.98
CA ARG A 87 -5.42 1.73 1.51
C ARG A 87 -4.44 0.76 0.84
N GLY A 88 -3.57 1.26 -0.03
CA GLY A 88 -2.54 0.44 -0.69
C GLY A 88 -1.56 -0.19 0.31
N LYS A 89 -1.13 0.54 1.35
CA LYS A 89 -0.29 -0.01 2.44
C LYS A 89 -1.03 -1.10 3.22
N ALA A 90 -2.31 -0.90 3.53
CA ALA A 90 -3.11 -1.88 4.25
C ALA A 90 -3.24 -3.18 3.45
N ILE A 91 -3.53 -3.07 2.14
CA ILE A 91 -3.55 -4.23 1.23
C ILE A 91 -2.19 -4.92 1.20
N GLU A 92 -1.08 -4.19 1.07
CA GLU A 92 0.26 -4.78 1.05
C GLU A 92 0.61 -5.51 2.35
N GLN A 93 0.23 -4.96 3.51
CA GLN A 93 0.42 -5.61 4.81
C GLN A 93 -0.37 -6.92 4.91
N LEU A 94 -1.63 -6.92 4.48
CA LEU A 94 -2.48 -8.11 4.45
C LEU A 94 -1.92 -9.17 3.49
N GLN A 95 -1.46 -8.77 2.30
CA GLN A 95 -0.83 -9.68 1.34
C GLN A 95 0.45 -10.33 1.89
N ARG A 96 1.30 -9.56 2.60
CA ARG A 96 2.48 -10.12 3.27
C ARG A 96 2.10 -11.11 4.37
N ARG A 97 1.03 -10.84 5.12
CA ARG A 97 0.51 -11.78 6.14
C ARG A 97 -0.04 -13.05 5.50
N LEU A 98 -0.79 -12.92 4.40
CA LEU A 98 -1.31 -14.05 3.64
C LEU A 98 -0.18 -14.94 3.12
N SER A 99 0.88 -14.36 2.56
CA SER A 99 2.06 -15.11 2.11
C SER A 99 2.73 -15.90 3.24
N LYS A 100 2.80 -15.34 4.46
CA LYS A 100 3.31 -16.07 5.64
C LYS A 100 2.39 -17.21 6.06
N LEU A 101 1.07 -16.99 6.06
CA LEU A 101 0.09 -18.04 6.36
C LEU A 101 0.14 -19.18 5.35
N ASP A 102 0.24 -18.86 4.05
CA ASP A 102 0.40 -19.86 3.00
C ASP A 102 1.69 -20.68 3.17
N GLN A 103 2.79 -20.06 3.62
CA GLN A 103 4.01 -20.79 3.97
C GLN A 103 3.78 -21.74 5.15
N MET A 104 3.13 -21.27 6.22
CA MET A 104 2.82 -22.09 7.40
C MET A 104 1.90 -23.28 7.06
N LEU A 105 0.94 -23.09 6.15
CA LEU A 105 0.03 -24.14 5.68
C LEU A 105 0.71 -25.16 4.75
N ARG A 106 1.77 -24.76 4.03
CA ARG A 106 2.54 -25.61 3.10
C ARG A 106 3.71 -26.34 3.74
N SER A 107 4.24 -25.87 4.87
CA SER A 107 5.37 -26.52 5.54
C SER A 107 4.95 -27.89 6.11
N PRO A 108 5.59 -29.01 5.70
CA PRO A 108 5.29 -30.34 6.22
C PRO A 108 5.72 -30.56 7.69
N ASN A 109 6.50 -29.65 8.26
CA ASN A 109 7.07 -29.74 9.62
C ASN A 109 6.41 -28.79 10.64
N SER A 110 5.07 -28.76 10.69
CA SER A 110 4.38 -28.48 11.97
C SER A 110 4.06 -29.77 12.72
N HIS A 111 4.82 -30.85 12.45
CA HIS A 111 4.67 -32.16 13.08
C HIS A 111 5.35 -32.21 14.45
N PRO A 112 4.73 -32.87 15.44
CA PRO A 112 5.26 -32.98 16.78
C PRO A 112 6.48 -33.90 16.77
N THR A 113 7.61 -33.41 17.25
CA THR A 113 8.61 -34.29 17.83
C THR A 113 8.06 -34.72 19.20
N ILE A 114 8.09 -36.04 19.40
CA ILE A 114 7.47 -36.85 20.45
C ILE A 114 7.77 -36.31 21.85
#